data_AF-A0A6B3FWT3-F1
#
_entry.id   AF-A0A6B3FWT3-F1
#
_cell.length_a   1.000
_cell.length_b   1.000
_cell.length_c   1.000
_cell.angle_alpha   90.00
_cell.angle_beta   90.00
_cell.angle_gamma   90.00
#
_symmetry.space_group_name_H-M   'P 1'
#
loop_
_entity.id
_entity.type
_entity.pdbx_description
1 polymer ?
#
loop_
_entity_poly.entity_id
_entity_poly.type
_entity_poly.pdbx_seq_one_letter_code
_entity_poly.pdbx_strand_id
1 'polypeptide(L)'
;AGPGPWRVREEGVLAGQSGAALADGEAVPIATGARVPRDVTAVIRSEHGRLDAHGGLQPQREVVHGQDIRPRAQECRTGDTLLPAGSAVTPAVLGLAAAAGYDTLAVHARPTVDLFVLGDELLTSGLPQDGLIRDALGPMLPHWLRETGAEVRTVERLGDRPDALARALAASEADLVVTTGGTAAGPVDFVHPTLARLGAELLVDGVAVRPGHPMLLARTAPGQHLVGLPGNPLAAVCG
;
A
#
# COMPACT_ATOMS: atom_id res chain seq x y z
N ALA A 1 12.64 44.87 1.60
CA ALA A 1 13.18 44.78 2.97
C ALA A 1 13.01 46.14 3.64
N GLY A 2 12.72 46.14 4.94
CA GLY A 2 12.40 47.34 5.72
C GLY A 2 11.20 48.14 5.20
N PRO A 3 11.02 49.41 5.62
CA PRO A 3 9.86 50.22 5.27
C PRO A 3 9.89 50.68 3.81
N GLY A 4 8.70 50.84 3.22
CA GLY A 4 8.55 51.34 1.85
C GLY A 4 8.54 52.87 1.76
N PRO A 5 8.52 53.43 0.54
CA PRO A 5 8.47 52.72 -0.75
C PRO A 5 9.79 52.04 -1.12
N TRP A 6 9.70 50.93 -1.86
CA TRP A 6 10.88 50.12 -2.18
C TRP A 6 11.36 50.32 -3.62
N ARG A 7 12.67 50.42 -3.84
CA ARG A 7 13.26 50.35 -5.19
C ARG A 7 13.28 48.89 -5.66
N VAL A 8 12.65 48.61 -6.81
CA VAL A 8 12.60 47.25 -7.37
C VAL A 8 13.83 46.99 -8.23
N ARG A 9 14.54 45.90 -7.94
CA ARG A 9 15.64 45.40 -8.77
C ARG A 9 15.11 44.84 -10.10
N GLU A 10 15.88 44.97 -11.17
CA GLU A 10 15.49 44.50 -12.51
C GLU A 10 15.44 42.96 -12.60
N GLU A 11 16.43 42.27 -12.04
CA GLU A 11 16.50 40.81 -12.05
C GLU A 11 15.67 40.19 -10.92
N GLY A 12 14.70 39.36 -11.28
CA GLY A 12 13.87 38.62 -10.34
C GLY A 12 14.49 37.31 -9.84
N VAL A 13 13.90 36.74 -8.80
CA VAL A 13 14.29 35.43 -8.24
C VAL A 13 13.28 34.37 -8.66
N LEU A 14 13.74 33.35 -9.40
CA LEU A 14 12.91 32.23 -9.84
C LEU A 14 13.05 31.00 -8.92
N ALA A 15 12.13 30.03 -9.04
CA ALA A 15 12.23 28.76 -8.35
C ALA A 15 13.53 28.03 -8.74
N GLY A 16 14.22 27.46 -7.74
CA GLY A 16 15.52 26.82 -7.92
C GLY A 16 16.72 27.78 -7.91
N GLN A 17 16.51 29.10 -7.85
CA GLN A 17 17.57 30.10 -7.75
C GLN A 17 17.72 30.66 -6.32
N SER A 18 18.87 31.26 -6.04
CA SER A 18 19.12 32.01 -4.81
C SER A 18 19.39 33.48 -5.15
N GLY A 19 18.57 34.39 -4.63
CA GLY A 19 18.78 35.82 -4.79
C GLY A 19 19.79 36.39 -3.79
N ALA A 20 20.47 37.47 -4.19
CA ALA A 20 21.30 38.26 -3.28
C ALA A 20 20.44 38.95 -2.20
N ALA A 21 21.01 39.12 -1.00
CA ALA A 21 20.34 39.82 0.12
C ALA A 21 19.81 41.19 -0.30
N LEU A 22 18.66 41.59 0.24
CA LEU A 22 18.08 42.90 -0.01
C LEU A 22 18.60 43.91 1.00
N ALA A 23 18.99 45.09 0.52
CA ALA A 23 19.25 46.21 1.42
C ALA A 23 17.92 46.84 1.89
N ASP A 24 18.00 47.67 2.92
CA ASP A 24 16.85 48.45 3.38
C ASP A 24 16.29 49.32 2.24
N GLY A 25 14.96 49.38 2.12
CA GLY A 25 14.29 50.10 1.02
C GLY A 25 14.36 49.42 -0.35
N GLU A 26 14.80 48.16 -0.44
CA GLU A 26 14.83 47.40 -1.71
C GLU A 26 13.77 46.30 -1.81
N ALA A 27 13.32 46.03 -3.03
CA ALA A 27 12.46 44.91 -3.38
C ALA A 27 12.98 44.19 -4.62
N VAL A 28 12.55 42.95 -4.81
CA VAL A 28 12.89 42.13 -5.99
C VAL A 28 11.66 41.37 -6.46
N PRO A 29 11.41 41.25 -7.77
CA PRO A 29 10.39 40.35 -8.29
C PRO A 29 10.70 38.92 -7.86
N ILE A 30 9.71 38.16 -7.42
CA ILE A 30 9.90 36.79 -6.96
C ILE A 30 8.77 35.89 -7.48
N ALA A 31 9.13 34.73 -8.00
CA ALA A 31 8.16 33.72 -8.43
C ALA A 31 7.70 32.85 -7.26
N THR A 32 6.46 32.33 -7.33
CA THR A 32 5.94 31.37 -6.36
C THR A 32 6.85 30.14 -6.26
N GLY A 33 7.16 29.73 -5.03
CA GLY A 33 8.05 28.61 -4.74
C GLY A 33 9.55 28.95 -4.75
N ALA A 34 9.94 30.17 -5.12
CA ALA A 34 11.32 30.62 -4.98
C ALA A 34 11.69 30.87 -3.51
N ARG A 35 12.96 30.65 -3.18
CA ARG A 35 13.50 30.98 -1.86
C ARG A 35 13.60 32.49 -1.73
N VAL A 36 12.96 33.06 -0.70
CA VAL A 36 13.10 34.48 -0.40
C VAL A 36 14.57 34.83 -0.11
N PRO A 37 15.09 35.95 -0.64
CA PRO A 37 16.41 36.46 -0.26
C PRO A 37 16.53 36.70 1.25
N ARG A 38 17.77 36.81 1.74
CA ARG A 38 18.02 37.23 3.12
C ARG A 38 17.40 38.61 3.38
N ASP A 39 16.98 38.81 4.62
CA ASP A 39 16.45 40.06 5.16
C ASP A 39 15.11 40.53 4.54
N VAL A 40 14.46 39.67 3.75
CA VAL A 40 13.10 39.88 3.28
C VAL A 40 12.12 39.76 4.45
N THR A 41 11.25 40.75 4.58
CA THR A 41 10.28 40.86 5.68
C THR A 41 8.86 40.48 5.27
N ALA A 42 8.53 40.51 3.98
CA ALA A 42 7.20 40.26 3.43
C ALA A 42 7.28 40.01 1.91
N VAL A 43 6.29 39.31 1.35
CA VAL A 43 6.05 39.25 -0.10
C VAL A 43 4.78 40.04 -0.42
N ILE A 44 4.80 40.86 -1.46
CA ILE A 44 3.62 41.59 -1.95
C ILE A 44 3.20 40.95 -3.26
N ARG A 45 1.98 40.41 -3.30
CA ARG A 45 1.37 39.89 -4.55
C ARG A 45 1.27 41.02 -5.58
N SER A 46 1.58 40.74 -6.84
CA SER A 46 1.72 41.78 -7.88
C SER A 46 0.43 42.57 -8.10
N GLU A 47 -0.73 41.95 -7.94
CA GLU A 47 -2.05 42.59 -7.97
C GLU A 47 -2.32 43.56 -6.82
N HIS A 48 -1.46 43.58 -5.79
CA HIS A 48 -1.53 44.49 -4.64
C HIS A 48 -0.33 45.45 -4.55
N GLY A 49 0.53 45.47 -5.57
CA GLY A 49 1.68 46.36 -5.66
C GLY A 49 1.57 47.25 -6.90
N ARG A 50 1.95 48.52 -6.76
CA ARG A 50 1.99 49.45 -7.89
C ARG A 50 3.34 50.16 -7.93
N LEU A 51 3.95 50.24 -9.11
CA LEU A 51 5.11 51.10 -9.33
C LEU A 51 4.65 52.55 -9.51
N ASP A 52 5.32 53.47 -8.83
CA ASP A 52 5.18 54.91 -9.07
C ASP A 52 5.95 55.35 -10.32
N ALA A 53 5.85 56.65 -10.66
CA ALA A 53 6.50 57.23 -11.84
C ALA A 53 8.04 57.19 -11.79
N HIS A 54 8.62 56.89 -10.62
CA HIS A 54 10.06 56.82 -10.38
C HIS A 54 10.54 55.37 -10.18
N GLY A 55 9.67 54.38 -10.39
CA GLY A 55 9.99 52.96 -10.24
C GLY A 55 9.96 52.45 -8.79
N GLY A 56 9.42 53.24 -7.85
CA GLY A 56 9.21 52.85 -6.46
C GLY A 56 7.96 51.98 -6.31
N LEU A 57 8.09 50.82 -5.65
CA LEU A 57 6.98 49.94 -5.32
C LEU A 57 6.22 50.47 -4.11
N GLN A 58 4.94 50.75 -4.33
CA GLN A 58 3.96 51.15 -3.34
C GLN A 58 2.97 50.01 -3.10
N PRO A 59 2.74 49.61 -1.84
CA PRO A 59 1.73 48.62 -1.53
C PRO A 59 0.34 49.26 -1.58
N GLN A 60 -0.64 48.55 -2.15
CA GLN A 60 -2.04 49.02 -2.19
C GLN A 60 -2.85 48.57 -0.97
N ARG A 61 -2.22 47.78 -0.08
CA ARG A 61 -2.78 47.26 1.18
C ARG A 61 -1.69 47.32 2.25
N GLU A 62 -2.09 47.17 3.51
CA GLU A 62 -1.13 47.00 4.60
C GLU A 62 -0.21 45.79 4.35
N VAL A 63 1.08 45.95 4.66
CA VAL A 63 2.10 44.90 4.53
C VAL A 63 2.47 44.41 5.91
N VAL A 64 2.14 43.15 6.20
CA VAL A 64 2.41 42.51 7.48
C VAL A 64 3.71 41.71 7.41
N HIS A 65 4.51 41.74 8.47
CA HIS A 65 5.73 40.94 8.57
C HIS A 65 5.42 39.44 8.43
N GLY A 66 6.17 38.74 7.58
CA GLY A 66 6.00 37.32 7.28
C GLY A 66 4.87 37.01 6.29
N GLN A 67 4.11 37.98 5.81
CA GLN A 67 3.01 37.72 4.88
C GLN A 67 3.52 37.04 3.59
N ASP A 68 2.76 36.06 3.11
CA ASP A 68 3.04 35.27 1.91
C ASP A 68 4.46 34.64 1.88
N ILE A 69 5.11 34.52 3.04
CA ILE A 69 6.36 33.77 3.23
C ILE A 69 6.02 32.46 3.94
N ARG A 70 6.36 31.34 3.31
CA ARG A 70 6.29 30.02 3.95
C ARG A 70 7.59 29.75 4.70
N PRO A 71 7.60 29.75 6.05
CA PRO A 71 8.82 29.50 6.80
C PRO A 71 9.34 28.07 6.57
N ARG A 72 10.65 27.90 6.74
CA ARG A 72 11.26 26.56 6.70
C ARG A 72 10.57 25.67 7.74
N ALA A 73 10.27 24.43 7.33
CA ALA A 73 9.65 23.42 8.18
C ALA A 73 8.25 23.79 8.68
N GLN A 74 7.49 24.55 7.88
CA GLN A 74 6.08 24.83 8.15
C GLN A 74 5.23 23.55 8.15
N GLU A 75 5.51 22.63 7.22
CA GLU A 75 4.79 21.36 7.10
C GLU A 75 5.34 20.28 8.05
N CYS A 76 6.66 20.12 8.13
CA CYS A 76 7.32 19.16 9.02
C CYS A 76 8.79 19.54 9.26
N ARG A 77 9.33 19.08 10.39
CA ARG A 77 10.74 19.25 10.79
C ARG A 77 11.51 17.95 10.60
N THR A 78 12.83 18.08 10.49
CA THR A 78 13.73 16.93 10.59
C THR A 78 13.54 16.26 11.95
N GLY A 79 13.31 14.95 11.92
CA GLY A 79 13.05 14.15 13.11
C GLY A 79 11.56 13.91 13.40
N ASP A 80 10.66 14.60 12.71
CA ASP A 80 9.22 14.32 12.84
C ASP A 80 8.88 12.98 12.21
N THR A 81 8.02 12.20 12.88
CA THR A 81 7.43 11.00 12.31
C THR A 81 6.38 11.42 11.28
N LEU A 82 6.67 11.18 10.00
CA LEU A 82 5.75 11.52 8.90
C LEU A 82 4.59 10.51 8.79
N LEU A 83 4.85 9.24 9.06
CA LEU A 83 3.89 8.13 8.98
C LEU A 83 4.18 7.09 10.07
N PRO A 84 3.16 6.49 10.69
CA PRO A 84 3.38 5.37 11.60
C PRO A 84 3.81 4.11 10.84
N ALA A 85 4.60 3.25 11.52
CA ALA A 85 4.94 1.93 11.00
C ALA A 85 3.68 1.09 10.74
N GLY A 86 3.71 0.27 9.68
CA GLY A 86 2.55 -0.51 9.24
C GLY A 86 1.57 0.23 8.33
N SER A 87 1.81 1.52 8.03
CA SER A 87 1.00 2.26 7.05
C SER A 87 1.08 1.62 5.66
N ALA A 88 -0.08 1.45 5.01
CA ALA A 88 -0.14 1.00 3.63
C ALA A 88 0.50 2.03 2.70
N VAL A 89 1.32 1.56 1.75
CA VAL A 89 1.97 2.43 0.76
C VAL A 89 0.97 2.79 -0.33
N THR A 90 0.38 3.98 -0.20
CA THR A 90 -0.53 4.58 -1.19
C THR A 90 0.22 5.61 -2.05
N PRO A 91 -0.36 6.10 -3.17
CA PRO A 91 0.24 7.19 -3.94
C PRO A 91 0.56 8.44 -3.12
N ALA A 92 -0.26 8.77 -2.12
CA ALA A 92 0.00 9.89 -1.22
C ALA A 92 1.24 9.65 -0.34
N VAL A 93 1.42 8.42 0.16
CA VAL A 93 2.62 8.03 0.92
C VAL A 93 3.87 8.13 0.06
N LEU A 94 3.80 7.70 -1.21
CA LEU A 94 4.91 7.85 -2.15
C LEU A 94 5.27 9.32 -2.39
N GLY A 95 4.27 10.18 -2.59
CA GLY A 95 4.49 11.62 -2.75
C GLY A 95 5.12 12.26 -1.52
N LEU A 96 4.65 11.89 -0.31
CA LEU A 96 5.22 12.38 0.94
C LEU A 96 6.67 11.92 1.14
N ALA A 97 6.97 10.65 0.86
CA ALA A 97 8.31 10.10 0.95
C ALA A 97 9.27 10.82 -0.02
N ALA A 98 8.86 11.00 -1.27
CA ALA A 98 9.65 11.72 -2.27
C ALA A 98 9.85 13.20 -1.88
N ALA A 99 8.81 13.88 -1.39
CA ALA A 99 8.92 15.26 -0.90
C ALA A 99 9.86 15.39 0.30
N ALA A 100 9.97 14.35 1.13
CA ALA A 100 10.91 14.26 2.23
C ALA A 100 12.32 13.79 1.81
N GLY A 101 12.53 13.47 0.54
CA GLY A 101 13.83 13.10 -0.02
C GLY A 101 14.21 11.63 0.10
N TYR A 102 13.23 10.72 0.25
CA TYR A 102 13.48 9.27 0.27
C TYR A 102 13.36 8.64 -1.12
N ASP A 103 14.42 7.96 -1.57
CA ASP A 103 14.44 7.23 -2.84
C ASP A 103 13.87 5.81 -2.72
N THR A 104 13.94 5.22 -1.52
CA THR A 104 13.40 3.88 -1.23
C THR A 104 12.67 3.86 0.10
N LEU A 105 11.73 2.91 0.23
CA LEU A 105 10.96 2.68 1.45
C LEU A 105 11.22 1.27 1.97
N ALA A 106 11.50 1.15 3.26
CA ALA A 106 11.48 -0.13 3.94
C ALA A 106 10.02 -0.59 4.12
N VAL A 107 9.68 -1.74 3.54
CA VAL A 107 8.34 -2.32 3.58
C VAL A 107 8.40 -3.77 4.05
N HIS A 108 7.28 -4.30 4.54
CA HIS A 108 7.17 -5.73 4.79
C HIS A 108 7.21 -6.52 3.48
N ALA A 109 7.88 -7.67 3.51
CA ALA A 109 7.82 -8.63 2.42
C ALA A 109 6.37 -9.09 2.23
N ARG A 110 5.99 -9.34 0.99
CA ARG A 110 4.67 -9.91 0.68
C ARG A 110 4.63 -11.35 1.19
N PRO A 111 3.56 -11.77 1.90
CA PRO A 111 3.43 -13.16 2.28
C PRO A 111 3.27 -14.02 1.03
N THR A 112 3.96 -15.14 1.00
CA THR A 112 3.93 -16.09 -0.12
C THR A 112 2.86 -17.15 0.09
N VAL A 113 2.23 -17.58 -1.01
CA VAL A 113 1.10 -18.52 -0.97
C VAL A 113 1.26 -19.64 -2.00
N ASP A 114 1.11 -20.89 -1.56
CA ASP A 114 0.85 -22.04 -2.42
C ASP A 114 -0.63 -22.43 -2.33
N LEU A 115 -1.28 -22.62 -3.48
CA LEU A 115 -2.70 -22.98 -3.58
C LEU A 115 -2.86 -24.39 -4.12
N PHE A 116 -3.51 -25.26 -3.35
CA PHE A 116 -3.79 -26.65 -3.72
C PHE A 116 -5.29 -26.88 -3.90
N VAL A 117 -5.68 -27.27 -5.11
CA VAL A 117 -7.07 -27.54 -5.48
C VAL A 117 -7.32 -29.05 -5.38
N LEU A 118 -8.22 -29.44 -4.47
CA LEU A 118 -8.66 -30.82 -4.24
C LEU A 118 -10.03 -31.06 -4.90
N GLY A 119 -10.32 -32.30 -5.28
CA GLY A 119 -11.53 -32.69 -5.99
C GLY A 119 -11.23 -33.38 -7.33
N ASP A 120 -11.49 -34.68 -7.41
CA ASP A 120 -11.41 -35.46 -8.66
C ASP A 120 -12.57 -35.13 -9.62
N GLU A 121 -13.65 -34.52 -9.10
CA GLU A 121 -14.81 -34.09 -9.87
C GLU A 121 -14.58 -32.81 -10.69
N LEU A 122 -13.44 -32.13 -10.52
CA LEU A 122 -13.21 -30.80 -11.03
C LEU A 122 -12.69 -30.77 -12.48
N LEU A 123 -13.51 -30.24 -13.38
CA LEU A 123 -13.13 -29.87 -14.74
C LEU A 123 -12.34 -28.56 -14.75
N THR A 124 -11.32 -28.50 -15.61
CA THR A 124 -10.52 -27.29 -15.89
C THR A 124 -11.10 -26.46 -17.04
N SER A 125 -11.85 -27.11 -17.93
CA SER A 125 -12.34 -26.54 -19.18
C SER A 125 -13.70 -27.15 -19.57
N GLY A 126 -14.44 -26.48 -20.44
CA GLY A 126 -15.75 -26.96 -20.90
C GLY A 126 -16.89 -26.79 -19.90
N LEU A 127 -18.02 -27.43 -20.24
CA LEU A 127 -19.25 -27.45 -19.45
C LEU A 127 -19.22 -28.61 -18.45
N PRO A 128 -19.88 -28.48 -17.27
CA PRO A 128 -20.16 -29.61 -16.38
C PRO A 128 -20.83 -30.76 -17.12
N GLN A 129 -20.38 -31.99 -16.89
CA GLN A 129 -20.87 -33.20 -17.55
C GLN A 129 -20.57 -34.43 -16.71
N ASP A 130 -21.40 -35.48 -16.81
CA ASP A 130 -21.15 -36.80 -16.22
C ASP A 130 -20.81 -36.80 -14.72
N GLY A 131 -21.41 -35.88 -13.95
CA GLY A 131 -21.15 -35.73 -12.51
C GLY A 131 -19.91 -34.88 -12.17
N LEU A 132 -19.15 -34.44 -13.18
CA LEU A 132 -18.04 -33.51 -13.04
C LEU A 132 -18.53 -32.06 -13.08
N ILE A 133 -17.94 -31.21 -12.24
CA ILE A 133 -18.28 -29.79 -12.11
C ILE A 133 -17.09 -28.91 -12.51
N ARG A 134 -17.34 -27.66 -12.92
CA ARG A 134 -16.27 -26.74 -13.30
C ARG A 134 -15.61 -26.13 -12.07
N ASP A 135 -14.28 -26.18 -12.02
CA ASP A 135 -13.51 -25.46 -11.00
C ASP A 135 -13.74 -23.94 -11.12
N ALA A 136 -14.31 -23.38 -10.05
CA ALA A 136 -14.60 -21.95 -9.92
C ALA A 136 -13.64 -21.24 -8.95
N LEU A 137 -12.98 -21.96 -8.04
CA LEU A 137 -12.10 -21.38 -7.01
C LEU A 137 -10.67 -21.20 -7.53
N GLY A 138 -10.15 -22.17 -8.27
CA GLY A 138 -8.83 -22.13 -8.88
C GLY A 138 -8.57 -20.88 -9.74
N PRO A 139 -9.51 -20.42 -10.59
CA PRO A 139 -9.33 -19.15 -11.33
C PRO A 139 -9.54 -17.90 -10.48
N MET A 140 -10.25 -17.96 -9.36
CA MET A 140 -10.65 -16.78 -8.57
C MET A 140 -9.66 -16.46 -7.44
N LEU A 141 -9.27 -17.46 -6.65
CA LEU A 141 -8.43 -17.28 -5.47
C LEU A 141 -7.07 -16.64 -5.76
N PRO A 142 -6.35 -16.97 -6.85
CA PRO A 142 -5.07 -16.33 -7.12
C PRO A 142 -5.18 -14.82 -7.34
N HIS A 143 -6.32 -14.33 -7.82
CA HIS A 143 -6.53 -12.89 -7.97
C HIS A 143 -6.77 -12.23 -6.62
N TRP A 144 -7.69 -12.78 -5.82
CA TRP A 144 -7.98 -12.26 -4.48
C TRP A 144 -6.78 -12.26 -3.55
N LEU A 145 -5.97 -13.32 -3.56
CA LEU A 145 -4.73 -13.38 -2.78
C LEU A 145 -3.75 -12.26 -3.19
N ARG A 146 -3.68 -11.92 -4.49
CA ARG A 146 -2.83 -10.81 -4.95
C ARG A 146 -3.40 -9.45 -4.57
N GLU A 147 -4.72 -9.28 -4.58
CA GLU A 147 -5.40 -8.05 -4.14
C GLU A 147 -5.21 -7.79 -2.64
N THR A 148 -5.10 -8.84 -1.82
CA THR A 148 -4.75 -8.71 -0.39
C THR A 148 -3.26 -8.46 -0.14
N GLY A 149 -2.44 -8.41 -1.19
CA GLY A 149 -1.01 -8.11 -1.12
C GLY A 149 -0.10 -9.34 -1.06
N ALA A 150 -0.66 -10.55 -1.12
CA ALA A 150 0.12 -11.78 -1.12
C ALA A 150 0.74 -12.08 -2.50
N GLU A 151 1.77 -12.92 -2.50
CA GLU A 151 2.42 -13.43 -3.70
C GLU A 151 2.10 -14.91 -3.89
N VAL A 152 1.30 -15.23 -4.92
CA VAL A 152 0.95 -16.62 -5.23
C VAL A 152 2.10 -17.26 -6.01
N ARG A 153 2.81 -18.20 -5.36
CA ARG A 153 3.93 -18.97 -5.92
C ARG A 153 3.44 -20.09 -6.83
N THR A 154 2.50 -20.90 -6.32
CA THR A 154 2.02 -22.10 -7.02
C THR A 154 0.51 -22.21 -6.98
N VAL A 155 -0.07 -22.75 -8.06
CA VAL A 155 -1.43 -23.26 -8.09
C VAL A 155 -1.37 -24.68 -8.64
N GLU A 156 -1.56 -25.68 -7.77
CA GLU A 156 -1.49 -27.09 -8.13
C GLU A 156 -2.84 -27.78 -7.93
N ARG A 157 -3.19 -28.69 -8.84
CA ARG A 157 -4.39 -29.54 -8.73
C ARG A 157 -3.95 -30.91 -8.29
N LEU A 158 -4.36 -31.31 -7.10
CA LEU A 158 -3.92 -32.58 -6.52
C LEU A 158 -4.96 -33.69 -6.68
N GLY A 159 -6.23 -33.33 -6.88
CA GLY A 159 -7.35 -34.26 -6.81
C GLY A 159 -7.52 -34.82 -5.40
N ASP A 160 -8.27 -35.91 -5.27
CA ASP A 160 -8.60 -36.55 -4.00
C ASP A 160 -7.53 -37.58 -3.59
N ARG A 161 -6.28 -37.11 -3.52
CA ARG A 161 -5.09 -37.95 -3.26
C ARG A 161 -4.36 -37.49 -2.00
N PRO A 162 -4.63 -38.11 -0.84
CA PRO A 162 -4.00 -37.74 0.45
C PRO A 162 -2.47 -37.71 0.41
N ASP A 163 -1.85 -38.69 -0.27
CA ASP A 163 -0.40 -38.73 -0.41
C ASP A 163 0.16 -37.60 -1.27
N ALA A 164 -0.61 -37.11 -2.25
CA ALA A 164 -0.20 -35.95 -3.05
C ALA A 164 -0.26 -34.68 -2.20
N LEU A 165 -1.34 -34.49 -1.42
CA LEU A 165 -1.46 -33.36 -0.49
C LEU A 165 -0.36 -33.37 0.57
N ALA A 166 -0.08 -34.53 1.19
CA ALA A 166 0.98 -34.63 2.19
C ALA A 166 2.37 -34.28 1.62
N ARG A 167 2.68 -34.74 0.40
CA ARG A 167 3.95 -34.40 -0.26
C ARG A 167 4.02 -32.92 -0.62
N ALA A 168 2.95 -32.37 -1.19
CA ALA A 168 2.90 -30.95 -1.59
C ALA A 168 3.04 -30.04 -0.37
N LEU A 169 2.35 -30.37 0.73
CA LEU A 169 2.44 -29.61 1.97
C LEU A 169 3.83 -29.70 2.62
N ALA A 170 4.43 -30.90 2.66
CA ALA A 170 5.78 -31.08 3.20
C ALA A 170 6.88 -30.39 2.35
N ALA A 171 6.64 -30.19 1.06
CA ALA A 171 7.58 -29.53 0.14
C ALA A 171 7.36 -28.01 0.03
N SER A 172 6.25 -27.49 0.55
CA SER A 172 5.92 -26.07 0.43
C SER A 172 6.81 -25.21 1.34
N GLU A 173 7.41 -24.18 0.74
CA GLU A 173 8.18 -23.14 1.44
C GLU A 173 7.37 -21.83 1.59
N ALA A 174 6.09 -21.85 1.24
CA ALA A 174 5.23 -20.68 1.34
C ALA A 174 4.93 -20.34 2.81
N ASP A 175 4.71 -19.05 3.11
CA ASP A 175 4.25 -18.62 4.44
C ASP A 175 2.81 -19.11 4.73
N LEU A 176 2.02 -19.25 3.67
CA LEU A 176 0.65 -19.72 3.71
C LEU A 176 0.40 -20.79 2.64
N VAL A 177 -0.22 -21.89 3.04
CA VAL A 177 -0.81 -22.86 2.12
C VAL A 177 -2.32 -22.70 2.14
N VAL A 178 -2.96 -22.67 0.99
CA VAL A 178 -4.42 -22.64 0.86
C VAL A 178 -4.87 -23.91 0.19
N THR A 179 -5.84 -24.62 0.75
CA THR A 179 -6.50 -25.75 0.09
C THR A 179 -7.95 -25.41 -0.24
N THR A 180 -8.47 -25.93 -1.35
CA THR A 180 -9.91 -25.86 -1.66
C THR A 180 -10.50 -27.26 -1.68
N GLY A 181 -11.63 -27.46 -1.00
CA GLY A 181 -12.22 -28.79 -0.87
C GLY A 181 -11.53 -29.62 0.21
N GLY A 182 -12.04 -30.82 0.44
CA GLY A 182 -11.43 -31.79 1.35
C GLY A 182 -11.46 -31.45 2.84
N THR A 183 -12.26 -30.47 3.25
CA THR A 183 -12.27 -29.88 4.61
C THR A 183 -13.50 -30.24 5.46
N ALA A 184 -14.55 -30.81 4.85
CA ALA A 184 -15.75 -31.17 5.59
C ALA A 184 -15.64 -32.57 6.19
N ALA A 185 -16.10 -32.74 7.44
CA ALA A 185 -16.19 -34.04 8.08
C ALA A 185 -17.03 -35.01 7.22
N GLY A 186 -16.38 -35.98 6.61
CA GLY A 186 -17.00 -36.88 5.64
C GLY A 186 -15.99 -37.78 4.92
N PRO A 187 -16.45 -38.62 3.98
CA PRO A 187 -15.60 -39.59 3.27
C PRO A 187 -14.55 -38.93 2.35
N VAL A 188 -14.70 -37.63 2.09
CA VAL A 188 -13.79 -36.82 1.27
C VAL A 188 -12.96 -35.86 2.11
N ASP A 189 -12.84 -36.09 3.41
CA ASP A 189 -11.95 -35.32 4.28
C ASP A 189 -10.50 -35.78 4.09
N PHE A 190 -9.71 -34.97 3.40
CA PHE A 190 -8.30 -35.24 3.12
C PHE A 190 -7.37 -34.32 3.89
N VAL A 191 -7.88 -33.18 4.35
CA VAL A 191 -7.06 -32.16 5.01
C VAL A 191 -6.77 -32.58 6.45
N HIS A 192 -7.77 -32.98 7.25
CA HIS A 192 -7.53 -33.35 8.65
C HIS A 192 -6.58 -34.54 8.81
N PRO A 193 -6.75 -35.67 8.08
CA PRO A 193 -5.82 -36.79 8.19
C PRO A 193 -4.39 -36.43 7.76
N THR A 194 -4.25 -35.55 6.76
CA THR A 194 -2.94 -35.09 6.29
C THR A 194 -2.25 -34.21 7.33
N LEU A 195 -2.98 -33.26 7.92
CA LEU A 195 -2.48 -32.41 9.00
C LEU A 195 -2.04 -33.25 10.21
N ALA A 196 -2.86 -34.22 10.63
CA ALA A 196 -2.54 -35.13 11.73
C ALA A 196 -1.27 -35.95 11.44
N ARG A 197 -1.13 -36.47 10.21
CA ARG A 197 0.06 -37.22 9.79
C ARG A 197 1.33 -36.38 9.81
N LEU A 198 1.24 -35.10 9.51
CA LEU A 198 2.38 -34.18 9.51
C LEU A 198 2.66 -33.58 10.90
N GLY A 199 1.87 -33.92 11.92
CA GLY A 199 2.00 -33.35 13.25
C GLY A 199 1.66 -31.85 13.30
N ALA A 200 0.84 -31.37 12.37
CA ALA A 200 0.39 -29.99 12.36
C ALA A 200 -0.53 -29.70 13.54
N GLU A 201 -0.48 -28.46 14.04
CA GLU A 201 -1.34 -27.99 15.12
C GLU A 201 -2.60 -27.36 14.52
N LEU A 202 -3.77 -27.94 14.81
CA LEU A 202 -5.04 -27.38 14.39
C LEU A 202 -5.42 -26.22 15.32
N LEU A 203 -5.51 -25.01 14.76
CA LEU A 203 -5.79 -23.77 15.51
C LEU A 203 -7.27 -23.44 15.49
N VAL A 204 -7.93 -23.69 14.36
CA VAL A 204 -9.36 -23.54 14.15
C VAL A 204 -9.84 -24.77 13.40
N ASP A 205 -10.82 -25.46 13.97
CA ASP A 205 -11.47 -26.65 13.42
C ASP A 205 -12.95 -26.36 13.20
N GLY A 206 -13.22 -25.60 12.15
CA GLY A 206 -14.55 -25.09 11.85
C GLY A 206 -14.81 -23.69 12.41
N VAL A 207 -15.71 -22.99 11.72
CA VAL A 207 -16.15 -21.63 12.05
C VAL A 207 -17.66 -21.64 12.23
N ALA A 208 -18.19 -20.90 13.20
CA ALA A 208 -19.62 -20.83 13.49
C ALA A 208 -20.38 -19.92 12.49
N VAL A 209 -20.34 -20.26 11.21
CA VAL A 209 -20.94 -19.51 10.09
C VAL A 209 -21.77 -20.42 9.18
N ARG A 210 -22.66 -19.81 8.39
CA ARG A 210 -23.40 -20.50 7.32
C ARG A 210 -23.59 -19.56 6.12
N PRO A 211 -23.11 -19.91 4.92
CA PRO A 211 -22.29 -21.09 4.59
C PRO A 211 -20.85 -20.95 5.13
N GLY A 212 -20.04 -22.02 5.05
CA GLY A 212 -18.60 -21.92 5.36
C GLY A 212 -18.12 -22.66 6.62
N HIS A 213 -19.01 -23.33 7.34
CA HIS A 213 -18.66 -24.01 8.60
C HIS A 213 -17.35 -24.82 8.60
N PRO A 214 -17.03 -25.66 7.60
CA PRO A 214 -15.84 -26.51 7.66
C PRO A 214 -14.53 -25.80 7.30
N MET A 215 -14.46 -24.46 7.40
CA MET A 215 -13.18 -23.76 7.28
C MET A 215 -12.27 -24.08 8.45
N LEU A 216 -10.98 -24.25 8.16
CA LEU A 216 -9.98 -24.56 9.17
C LEU A 216 -8.71 -23.73 9.00
N LEU A 217 -8.00 -23.59 10.11
CA LEU A 217 -6.67 -22.98 10.17
C LEU A 217 -5.75 -23.91 10.95
N ALA A 218 -4.60 -24.24 10.38
CA ALA A 218 -3.59 -25.06 11.04
C ALA A 218 -2.21 -24.40 10.94
N ARG A 219 -1.35 -24.69 11.92
CA ARG A 219 0.07 -24.39 11.88
C ARG A 219 0.81 -25.66 11.45
N THR A 220 1.49 -25.59 10.30
CA THR A 220 2.17 -26.76 9.72
C THR A 220 3.67 -26.77 10.02
N ALA A 221 4.26 -25.59 10.21
CA ALA A 221 5.63 -25.40 10.67
C ALA A 221 5.78 -24.03 11.35
N PRO A 222 6.90 -23.72 12.04
CA PRO A 222 7.16 -22.37 12.55
C PRO A 222 7.12 -21.34 11.42
N GLY A 223 6.17 -20.40 11.49
CA GLY A 223 5.97 -19.36 10.47
C GLY A 223 5.08 -19.76 9.29
N GLN A 224 4.70 -21.04 9.16
CA GLN A 224 3.83 -21.53 8.09
C GLN A 224 2.45 -21.92 8.61
N HIS A 225 1.42 -21.48 7.90
CA HIS A 225 0.03 -21.84 8.19
C HIS A 225 -0.65 -22.46 6.98
N LEU A 226 -1.68 -23.27 7.23
CA LEU A 226 -2.60 -23.77 6.22
C LEU A 226 -4.01 -23.24 6.50
N VAL A 227 -4.65 -22.69 5.47
CA VAL A 227 -6.07 -22.35 5.48
C VAL A 227 -6.81 -23.34 4.57
N GLY A 228 -7.72 -24.10 5.18
CA GLY A 228 -8.57 -25.03 4.44
C GLY A 228 -9.91 -24.38 4.11
N LEU A 229 -10.18 -24.19 2.83
CA LEU A 229 -11.45 -23.67 2.34
C LEU A 229 -12.41 -24.80 1.93
N PRO A 230 -13.73 -24.64 2.13
CA PRO A 230 -14.74 -25.54 1.60
C PRO A 230 -14.65 -25.70 0.08
N GLY A 231 -15.08 -26.84 -0.46
CA GLY A 231 -15.14 -27.05 -1.91
C GLY A 231 -16.27 -26.27 -2.60
N ASN A 232 -17.32 -25.90 -1.84
CA ASN A 232 -18.41 -25.09 -2.36
C ASN A 232 -17.95 -23.63 -2.54
N PRO A 233 -18.03 -23.04 -3.75
CA PRO A 233 -17.49 -21.70 -4.01
C PRO A 233 -18.11 -20.61 -3.14
N LEU A 234 -19.43 -20.64 -2.92
CA LEU A 234 -20.10 -19.64 -2.07
C LEU A 234 -19.62 -19.75 -0.62
N ALA A 235 -19.43 -20.98 -0.12
CA ALA A 235 -18.93 -21.22 1.22
C ALA A 235 -17.49 -20.77 1.40
N ALA A 236 -16.61 -21.03 0.42
CA ALA A 236 -15.20 -20.63 0.46
C ALA A 236 -14.98 -19.11 0.37
N VAL A 237 -15.92 -18.40 -0.26
CA VAL A 237 -15.84 -16.96 -0.48
C VAL A 237 -16.45 -16.15 0.67
N CYS A 238 -17.62 -16.57 1.16
CA CYS A 238 -18.43 -15.74 2.05
C CYS A 238 -18.25 -16.02 3.54
N GLY A 239 -17.76 -17.20 3.90
CA GLY A 239 -17.69 -17.61 5.31
C GLY A 239 -16.40 -17.19 6.01
#